data_AF-A0A7J6T1I3-F1
#
_entry.id   AF-A0A7J6T1I3-F1
#
_cell.length_a   1.000
_cell.length_b   1.000
_cell.length_c   1.000
_cell.angle_alpha   90.00
_cell.angle_beta   90.00
_cell.angle_gamma   90.00
#
_symmetry.space_group_name_H-M   'P 1'
#
loop_
_entity.id
_entity.type
_entity.pdbx_description
1 polymer ?
#
loop_
_entity_poly.entity_id
_entity_poly.type
_entity_poly.pdbx_seq_one_letter_code
_entity_poly.pdbx_strand_id
1 'polypeptide(L)'
;MIATPPSRLLCSTRNDDDINDRLSLLENRVKVLEDNQAAAAAGAAAAGAAKPKGLYGYMQTYGLPFVFWYGLLYVGGGIAWFLIFEYDYVSYDYVHNKLSSLGLEKYIRDIDPTLGKLGIAIAVNEISEVIRLPFALATIAPLVKWVKRIRRV
;
A
#
# COMPACT_ATOMS: atom_id res chain seq x y z
N MET A 1 59.26 45.95 50.18
CA MET A 1 58.38 46.15 49.01
C MET A 1 58.10 44.78 48.42
N ILE A 2 57.00 44.13 48.81
CA ILE A 2 56.73 42.71 48.47
C ILE A 2 55.33 42.59 47.87
N ALA A 3 55.34 42.07 46.65
CA ALA A 3 54.32 41.29 45.92
C ALA A 3 52.85 41.77 45.87
N THR A 4 52.46 42.23 44.68
CA THR A 4 51.09 42.15 44.15
C THR A 4 50.57 40.71 44.11
N PRO A 5 49.32 40.43 44.52
CA PRO A 5 48.71 39.12 44.33
C PRO A 5 48.05 39.00 42.93
N PRO A 6 48.17 37.87 42.22
CA PRO A 6 47.37 37.58 41.03
C PRO A 6 46.14 36.77 41.44
N SER A 7 44.99 37.41 41.59
CA SER A 7 43.73 36.73 41.93
C SER A 7 42.62 37.10 40.94
N ARG A 8 42.78 36.72 39.67
CA ARG A 8 41.75 36.94 38.65
C ARG A 8 41.58 35.87 37.56
N LEU A 9 42.05 34.63 37.74
CA LEU A 9 42.02 33.60 36.69
C LEU A 9 41.11 32.39 36.95
N LEU A 10 40.51 32.24 38.15
CA LEU A 10 39.77 31.02 38.50
C LEU A 10 38.27 31.00 38.09
N CYS A 11 37.74 32.10 37.55
CA CYS A 11 36.30 32.20 37.23
C CYS A 11 35.98 32.03 35.73
N SER A 12 36.98 32.06 34.83
CA SER A 12 36.75 31.87 33.38
C SER A 12 36.60 30.39 33.03
N THR A 13 37.52 29.56 33.55
CA THR A 13 37.68 28.16 33.11
C THR A 13 36.44 27.31 33.34
N ARG A 14 35.71 27.52 34.44
CA ARG A 14 34.49 26.77 34.75
C ARG A 14 33.37 27.00 33.72
N ASN A 15 33.31 28.19 33.13
CA ASN A 15 32.31 28.52 32.11
C ASN A 15 32.75 27.97 30.73
N ASP A 16 34.06 27.94 30.48
CA ASP A 16 34.65 27.37 29.27
C ASP A 16 34.51 25.84 29.23
N ASP A 17 34.64 25.16 30.38
CA ASP A 17 34.44 23.71 30.52
C ASP A 17 32.97 23.30 30.29
N ASP A 18 31.99 24.05 30.83
CA ASP A 18 30.56 23.81 30.59
C ASP A 18 30.17 24.00 29.11
N ILE A 19 30.77 25.01 28.46
CA ILE A 19 30.56 25.24 27.03
C ILE A 19 31.11 24.07 26.21
N ASN A 20 32.31 23.57 26.52
CA ASN A 20 32.90 22.41 25.84
C ASN A 20 32.10 21.11 26.08
N ASP A 21 31.61 20.89 27.31
CA ASP A 21 30.76 19.74 27.63
C ASP A 21 29.46 19.78 26.82
N ARG A 22 28.84 20.96 26.70
CA ARG A 22 27.62 21.14 25.90
C ARG A 22 27.87 20.99 24.40
N LEU A 23 29.03 21.44 23.91
CA LEU A 23 29.44 21.24 22.52
C LEU A 23 29.59 19.75 22.20
N SER A 24 30.30 19.00 23.04
CA SER A 24 30.49 17.56 22.84
C SER A 24 29.17 16.78 22.93
N LEU A 25 28.24 17.21 23.79
CA LEU A 25 26.88 16.67 23.85
C LEU A 25 26.10 16.95 22.56
N LEU A 26 26.17 18.18 22.04
CA LEU A 26 25.51 18.59 20.80
C LEU A 26 26.06 17.81 19.60
N GLU A 27 27.38 17.67 19.49
CA GLU A 27 28.03 16.88 18.45
C GLU A 27 27.59 15.42 18.48
N ASN A 28 27.54 14.81 19.67
CA ASN A 28 27.02 13.45 19.83
C ASN A 28 25.54 13.33 19.44
N ARG A 29 24.71 14.31 19.78
CA ARG A 29 23.28 14.30 19.41
C ARG A 29 23.08 14.50 17.92
N VAL A 30 23.84 15.39 17.28
CA VAL A 30 23.82 15.59 15.83
C VAL A 30 24.22 14.30 15.13
N LYS A 31 25.31 13.66 15.57
CA LYS A 31 25.75 12.37 15.03
C LYS A 31 24.68 11.29 15.13
N VAL A 32 24.03 11.16 16.29
CA VAL A 32 22.91 10.21 16.49
C VAL A 32 21.72 10.54 15.58
N LEU A 33 21.41 11.82 15.36
CA LEU A 33 20.33 12.24 14.47
C LEU A 33 20.66 11.97 13.00
N GLU A 34 21.90 12.23 12.58
CA GLU A 34 22.41 11.92 11.25
C GLU A 34 22.40 10.41 11.00
N ASP A 35 22.84 9.60 11.96
CA ASP A 35 22.79 8.14 11.89
C ASP A 35 21.34 7.63 11.80
N ASN A 36 20.42 8.21 12.58
CA ASN A 36 19.00 7.88 12.52
C ASN A 36 18.35 8.31 11.19
N GLN A 37 18.72 9.47 10.64
CA GLN A 37 18.26 9.91 9.32
C GLN A 37 18.83 9.04 8.21
N ALA A 38 20.10 8.66 8.27
CA ALA A 38 20.73 7.76 7.32
C ALA A 38 20.08 6.37 7.37
N ALA A 39 19.80 5.84 8.56
CA ALA A 39 19.06 4.60 8.74
C ALA A 39 17.61 4.69 8.23
N ALA A 40 16.92 5.81 8.47
CA ALA A 40 15.58 6.05 7.96
C ALA A 40 15.55 6.20 6.43
N ALA A 41 16.54 6.88 5.84
CA ALA A 41 16.68 7.04 4.39
C ALA A 41 17.03 5.71 3.71
N ALA A 42 17.91 4.91 4.31
CA ALA A 42 18.23 3.56 3.84
C ALA A 42 17.00 2.63 3.94
N GLY A 43 16.24 2.71 5.03
CA GLY A 43 14.98 1.99 5.20
C GLY A 43 13.93 2.40 4.16
N ALA A 44 13.80 3.71 3.87
CA ALA A 44 12.90 4.22 2.85
C ALA A 44 13.31 3.81 1.42
N ALA A 45 14.62 3.79 1.12
CA ALA A 45 15.16 3.32 -0.15
C ALA A 45 14.93 1.81 -0.35
N ALA A 46 15.12 1.01 0.70
CA ALA A 46 14.84 -0.43 0.67
C ALA A 46 13.34 -0.73 0.53
N ALA A 47 12.47 0.04 1.21
CA ALA A 47 11.02 -0.08 1.08
C ALA A 47 10.51 0.34 -0.31
N GLY A 48 11.13 1.34 -0.95
CA GLY A 48 10.80 1.77 -2.31
C GLY A 48 11.24 0.79 -3.40
N ALA A 49 12.25 -0.04 -3.15
CA ALA A 49 12.77 -1.03 -4.09
C ALA A 49 11.98 -2.36 -4.09
N ALA A 50 11.24 -2.65 -3.02
CA ALA A 50 10.41 -3.84 -2.93
C ALA A 50 9.16 -3.68 -3.80
N LYS A 51 9.13 -4.33 -4.97
CA LYS A 51 7.91 -4.43 -5.77
C LYS A 51 6.82 -5.08 -4.91
N PRO A 52 5.64 -4.45 -4.73
CA PRO A 52 4.57 -5.03 -3.95
C PRO A 52 4.19 -6.41 -4.51
N LYS A 53 4.27 -7.45 -3.68
CA LYS A 53 3.86 -8.81 -4.05
C LYS A 53 2.40 -9.01 -3.69
N GLY A 54 1.57 -9.27 -4.70
CA GLY A 54 0.14 -9.57 -4.53
C GLY A 54 -0.72 -8.39 -4.10
N LEU A 55 -2.02 -8.64 -3.89
CA LEU A 55 -3.03 -7.62 -3.58
C LEU A 55 -2.66 -6.79 -2.35
N TYR A 56 -2.17 -7.45 -1.31
CA TYR A 56 -1.77 -6.82 -0.05
C TYR A 56 -0.63 -5.81 -0.24
N GLY A 57 0.38 -6.14 -1.05
CA GLY A 57 1.45 -5.19 -1.36
C GLY A 57 0.93 -3.94 -2.07
N TYR A 58 -0.03 -4.08 -2.99
CA TYR A 58 -0.61 -2.94 -3.70
C TYR A 58 -1.48 -2.08 -2.78
N MET A 59 -2.19 -2.70 -1.84
CA MET A 59 -2.90 -1.99 -0.78
C MET A 59 -1.94 -1.17 0.10
N GLN A 60 -0.77 -1.70 0.46
CA GLN A 60 0.25 -0.94 1.19
C GLN A 60 0.84 0.21 0.36
N THR A 61 0.98 0.01 -0.95
CA THR A 61 1.60 0.99 -1.87
C THR A 61 0.68 2.16 -2.20
N TYR A 62 -0.56 1.86 -2.55
CA TYR A 62 -1.54 2.83 -3.03
C TYR A 62 -2.56 3.24 -1.97
N GLY A 63 -2.70 2.46 -0.89
CA GLY A 63 -3.58 2.74 0.22
C GLY A 63 -5.06 2.60 -0.12
N LEU A 64 -5.87 3.36 0.62
CA LEU A 64 -7.33 3.36 0.56
C LEU A 64 -7.91 3.59 -0.85
N PRO A 65 -7.37 4.48 -1.72
CA PRO A 65 -7.86 4.64 -3.09
C PRO A 65 -7.83 3.34 -3.92
N PHE A 66 -6.81 2.50 -3.74
CA PHE A 66 -6.73 1.22 -4.44
C PHE A 66 -7.80 0.25 -3.96
N VAL A 67 -8.06 0.19 -2.65
CA VAL A 67 -9.10 -0.67 -2.09
C VAL A 67 -10.47 -0.29 -2.64
N PHE A 68 -10.80 1.00 -2.66
CA PHE A 68 -12.06 1.48 -3.23
C PHE A 68 -12.20 1.16 -4.71
N TRP A 69 -11.16 1.46 -5.50
CA TRP A 69 -11.20 1.23 -6.94
C TRP A 69 -11.26 -0.25 -7.28
N TYR A 70 -10.44 -1.07 -6.64
CA TYR A 70 -10.41 -2.51 -6.83
C TYR A 70 -11.73 -3.15 -6.39
N GLY A 71 -12.29 -2.71 -5.26
CA GLY A 71 -13.61 -3.13 -4.78
C GLY A 71 -14.73 -2.76 -5.76
N LEU A 72 -14.69 -1.56 -6.34
CA LEU A 72 -15.64 -1.14 -7.36
C LEU A 72 -15.56 -2.02 -8.61
N LEU A 73 -14.36 -2.35 -9.07
CA LEU A 73 -14.16 -3.27 -10.21
C LEU A 73 -14.62 -4.70 -9.89
N TYR A 74 -14.46 -5.14 -8.64
CA TYR A 74 -14.91 -6.45 -8.19
C TYR A 74 -16.44 -6.55 -8.15
N VAL A 75 -17.10 -5.61 -7.47
CA VAL A 75 -18.56 -5.59 -7.34
C VAL A 75 -19.22 -5.28 -8.68
N GLY A 76 -18.72 -4.29 -9.41
CA GLY A 76 -19.21 -3.94 -10.74
C GLY A 76 -19.04 -5.08 -11.74
N GLY A 77 -17.92 -5.81 -11.68
CA GLY A 77 -17.70 -7.01 -12.49
C GLY A 77 -18.69 -8.13 -12.18
N GLY A 78 -18.97 -8.39 -10.90
CA GLY A 78 -19.94 -9.39 -10.48
C GLY A 78 -21.36 -9.06 -10.96
N ILE A 79 -21.78 -7.80 -10.83
CA ILE A 79 -23.07 -7.32 -11.33
C ILE A 79 -23.11 -7.42 -12.86
N ALA A 80 -22.05 -7.02 -13.56
CA ALA A 80 -22.00 -7.10 -15.02
C ALA A 80 -22.14 -8.54 -15.51
N TRP A 81 -21.43 -9.50 -14.90
CA TRP A 81 -21.55 -10.92 -15.24
C TRP A 81 -22.95 -11.45 -14.95
N PHE A 82 -23.54 -11.08 -13.80
CA PHE A 82 -24.91 -11.46 -13.48
C PHE A 82 -25.89 -10.95 -14.54
N LEU A 83 -25.81 -9.67 -14.92
CA LEU A 83 -26.68 -9.10 -15.96
C LEU A 83 -26.47 -9.75 -17.33
N ILE A 84 -25.22 -10.10 -17.69
CA ILE A 84 -24.92 -10.81 -18.94
C ILE A 84 -25.66 -12.15 -19.00
N PHE A 85 -25.72 -12.88 -17.88
CA PHE A 85 -26.46 -14.14 -17.79
C PHE A 85 -27.96 -13.93 -17.63
N GLU A 86 -28.41 -12.86 -16.96
CA GLU A 86 -29.82 -12.55 -16.79
C GLU A 86 -30.49 -12.20 -18.12
N TYR A 87 -29.82 -11.39 -18.94
CA TYR A 87 -30.30 -11.00 -20.28
C TYR A 87 -29.97 -12.02 -21.38
N ASP A 88 -29.45 -13.20 -21.01
CA ASP A 88 -29.06 -14.28 -21.94
C ASP A 88 -28.14 -13.83 -23.09
N TYR A 89 -27.34 -12.77 -22.88
CA TYR A 89 -26.28 -12.38 -23.83
C TYR A 89 -25.22 -13.48 -23.96
N VAL A 90 -25.03 -14.25 -22.90
CA VAL A 90 -24.26 -15.49 -22.89
C VAL A 90 -25.14 -16.58 -22.28
N SER A 91 -25.31 -17.68 -23.02
CA SER A 91 -26.11 -18.81 -22.54
C SER A 91 -25.53 -19.39 -21.26
N TYR A 92 -26.35 -19.38 -20.20
CA TYR A 92 -26.05 -20.00 -18.91
C TYR A 92 -25.62 -21.47 -19.08
N ASP A 93 -26.36 -22.25 -19.87
CA ASP A 93 -26.10 -23.68 -20.07
C ASP A 93 -24.74 -23.95 -20.70
N TYR A 94 -24.32 -23.09 -21.64
CA TYR A 94 -23.01 -23.22 -22.28
C TYR A 94 -21.87 -23.05 -21.27
N VAL A 95 -21.95 -22.01 -20.44
CA VAL A 95 -20.92 -21.72 -19.43
C VAL A 95 -20.99 -22.73 -18.29
N HIS A 96 -22.19 -23.13 -17.88
CA HIS A 96 -22.44 -24.16 -16.88
C HIS A 96 -21.77 -25.48 -17.26
N ASN A 97 -21.97 -25.96 -18.50
CA ASN A 97 -21.38 -27.20 -18.98
C ASN A 97 -19.84 -27.12 -19.02
N LYS A 98 -19.28 -25.97 -19.38
CA LYS A 98 -17.82 -25.73 -19.34
C LYS A 98 -17.28 -25.73 -17.92
N LEU A 99 -17.92 -25.04 -16.97
CA LEU A 99 -17.48 -25.02 -15.57
C LEU A 99 -17.68 -26.38 -14.87
N SER A 100 -18.74 -27.10 -15.19
CA SER A 100 -19.00 -28.45 -14.66
C SER A 100 -17.90 -29.43 -15.07
N SER A 101 -17.37 -29.30 -16.29
CA SER A 101 -16.21 -30.08 -16.74
C SER A 101 -14.92 -29.83 -15.94
N LEU A 102 -14.86 -28.75 -15.15
CA LEU A 102 -13.77 -28.42 -14.24
C LEU A 102 -13.99 -28.97 -12.80
N GLY A 103 -15.06 -29.76 -12.59
CA GLY A 103 -15.33 -30.42 -11.32
C GLY A 103 -16.26 -29.66 -10.34
N LEU A 104 -16.94 -28.61 -10.80
CA LEU A 104 -17.92 -27.86 -9.98
C LEU A 104 -19.31 -28.53 -9.87
N GLU A 105 -19.50 -29.73 -10.43
CA GLU A 105 -20.79 -30.43 -10.52
C GLU A 105 -21.54 -30.59 -9.19
N LYS A 106 -20.82 -30.71 -8.06
CA LYS A 106 -21.43 -30.92 -6.74
C LYS A 106 -22.19 -29.72 -6.18
N TYR A 107 -21.95 -28.51 -6.67
CA TYR A 107 -22.55 -27.30 -6.13
C TYR A 107 -23.74 -26.80 -6.94
N ILE A 108 -24.11 -27.44 -8.05
CA ILE A 108 -25.04 -26.86 -9.03
C ILE A 108 -26.27 -27.74 -9.31
N ARG A 109 -26.28 -29.00 -8.85
CA ARG A 109 -27.50 -29.81 -8.91
C ARG A 109 -28.53 -29.24 -7.91
N ASP A 110 -29.70 -28.90 -8.42
CA ASP A 110 -30.89 -28.42 -7.70
C ASP A 110 -30.93 -26.93 -7.30
N ILE A 111 -30.16 -26.07 -7.98
CA ILE A 111 -30.23 -24.62 -7.75
C ILE A 111 -31.26 -23.97 -8.69
N ASP A 112 -32.11 -23.09 -8.13
CA ASP A 112 -33.00 -22.18 -8.86
C ASP A 112 -32.23 -21.51 -10.04
N PRO A 113 -32.79 -21.43 -11.26
CA PRO A 113 -32.12 -20.81 -12.41
C PRO A 113 -31.49 -19.45 -12.10
N THR A 114 -32.13 -18.60 -11.30
CA THR A 114 -31.61 -17.28 -10.91
C THR A 114 -30.43 -17.40 -9.94
N LEU A 115 -30.49 -18.32 -8.97
CA LEU A 115 -29.38 -18.60 -8.07
C LEU A 115 -28.20 -19.27 -8.80
N GLY A 116 -28.49 -20.09 -9.82
CA GLY A 116 -27.49 -20.71 -10.69
C GLY A 116 -26.73 -19.67 -11.49
N LYS A 117 -27.46 -18.74 -12.12
CA LYS A 117 -26.89 -17.59 -12.84
C LYS A 117 -26.00 -16.75 -11.92
N LEU A 118 -26.43 -16.49 -10.68
CA LEU A 118 -25.61 -15.79 -9.69
C LEU A 118 -24.34 -16.57 -9.31
N GLY A 119 -24.44 -17.87 -9.07
CA GLY A 119 -23.30 -18.72 -8.75
C GLY A 119 -22.24 -18.75 -9.86
N ILE A 120 -22.69 -18.87 -11.12
CA ILE A 120 -21.79 -18.79 -12.28
C ILE A 120 -21.21 -17.38 -12.44
N ALA A 121 -22.01 -16.33 -12.23
CA ALA A 121 -21.52 -14.96 -12.24
C ALA A 121 -20.38 -14.76 -11.24
N ILE A 122 -20.51 -15.28 -10.01
CA ILE A 122 -19.45 -15.25 -9.01
C ILE A 122 -18.23 -16.04 -9.49
N ALA A 123 -18.40 -17.27 -9.97
CA ALA A 123 -17.28 -18.09 -10.44
C ALA A 123 -16.51 -17.43 -11.60
N VAL A 124 -17.22 -16.87 -12.57
CA VAL A 124 -16.61 -16.13 -13.69
C VAL A 124 -15.98 -14.83 -13.19
N ASN A 125 -16.57 -14.16 -12.21
CA ASN A 125 -16.00 -12.99 -11.57
C ASN A 125 -14.69 -13.32 -10.82
N GLU A 126 -14.56 -14.49 -10.21
CA GLU A 126 -13.30 -14.96 -9.61
C GLU A 126 -12.25 -15.26 -10.70
N ILE A 127 -12.61 -15.94 -11.78
CA ILE A 127 -11.69 -16.19 -12.90
C ILE A 127 -11.22 -14.86 -13.53
N SER A 128 -12.11 -13.87 -13.58
CA SER A 128 -11.81 -12.53 -14.07
C SER A 128 -10.77 -11.80 -13.20
N GLU A 129 -10.46 -12.27 -11.99
CA GLU A 129 -9.43 -11.69 -11.13
C GLU A 129 -8.07 -11.58 -11.81
N VAL A 130 -7.70 -12.59 -12.61
CA VAL A 130 -6.43 -12.65 -13.36
C VAL A 130 -6.27 -11.45 -14.30
N ILE A 131 -7.38 -10.95 -14.85
CA ILE A 131 -7.42 -9.79 -15.74
C ILE A 131 -7.70 -8.50 -14.95
N ARG A 132 -8.52 -8.58 -13.91
CA ARG A 132 -8.93 -7.43 -13.08
C ARG A 132 -7.74 -6.80 -12.38
N LEU A 133 -6.85 -7.61 -11.80
CA LEU A 133 -5.70 -7.10 -11.06
C LEU A 133 -4.75 -6.26 -11.93
N PRO A 134 -4.25 -6.72 -13.09
CA PRO A 134 -3.41 -5.89 -13.96
C PRO A 134 -4.16 -4.66 -14.49
N PHE A 135 -5.45 -4.77 -14.78
CA PHE A 135 -6.28 -3.63 -15.20
C PHE A 135 -6.40 -2.57 -14.09
N ALA A 136 -6.67 -2.98 -12.85
CA ALA A 136 -6.76 -2.10 -11.70
C ALA A 136 -5.44 -1.37 -11.45
N LEU A 137 -4.30 -2.03 -11.64
CA LEU A 137 -2.98 -1.43 -11.49
C LEU A 137 -2.66 -0.42 -12.59
N ALA A 138 -3.01 -0.73 -13.83
CA ALA A 138 -2.82 0.18 -14.96
C ALA A 138 -3.64 1.47 -14.79
N THR A 139 -4.82 1.37 -14.19
CA THR A 139 -5.76 2.49 -14.02
C THR A 139 -5.54 3.29 -12.72
N ILE A 140 -5.13 2.64 -11.62
CA ILE A 140 -4.90 3.31 -10.34
C ILE A 140 -3.63 4.17 -10.33
N ALA A 141 -2.57 3.76 -11.04
CA ALA A 141 -1.29 4.45 -11.07
C ALA A 141 -1.39 5.91 -11.56
N PRO A 142 -2.07 6.24 -12.67
CA PRO A 142 -2.28 7.64 -13.08
C PRO A 142 -3.20 8.39 -12.10
N LEU A 143 -4.23 7.74 -11.57
CA LEU A 143 -5.20 8.35 -10.65
C LEU A 143 -4.52 8.85 -9.36
N VAL A 144 -3.70 8.01 -8.73
CA VAL A 144 -2.99 8.36 -7.50
C VAL A 144 -1.96 9.46 -7.75
N LYS A 145 -1.27 9.45 -8.90
CA LYS A 145 -0.36 10.54 -9.29
C LYS A 145 -1.09 11.87 -9.44
N TRP A 146 -2.28 11.86 -10.02
CA TRP A 146 -3.11 13.05 -10.19
C TRP A 146 -3.62 13.60 -8.85
N VAL A 147 -4.13 12.73 -7.96
CA VAL A 147 -4.58 13.12 -6.61
C VAL A 147 -3.43 13.71 -5.79
N LYS A 148 -2.24 13.09 -5.81
CA LYS A 148 -1.03 13.62 -5.14
C LYS A 148 -0.54 14.94 -5.73
N ARG A 149 -0.85 15.25 -6.99
CA ARG A 149 -0.53 16.52 -7.63
C ARG A 149 -1.45 17.62 -7.17
N ILE A 150 -2.76 17.36 -7.09
CA ILE A 150 -3.76 18.35 -6.62
C ILE A 150 -3.50 18.73 -5.17
N ARG A 151 -3.22 17.76 -4.29
CA ARG A 151 -2.97 18.04 -2.86
C ARG A 151 -1.71 18.88 -2.58
N ARG A 152 -0.81 19.02 -3.56
CA ARG A 152 0.42 19.82 -3.43
C ARG A 152 0.26 21.27 -3.91
N VAL A 153 -0.86 21.60 -4.55
CA VAL A 153 -1.26 22.97 -4.90
C VAL A 153 -2.17 23.49 -3.81
#